data_AF-A0ABD2CRJ5-F1
#
_entry.id   AF-A0ABD2CRJ5-F1
#
_cell.length_a   1.000
_cell.length_b   1.000
_cell.length_c   1.000
_cell.angle_alpha   90.00
_cell.angle_beta   90.00
_cell.angle_gamma   90.00
#
_symmetry.space_group_name_H-M   'P 1'
#
loop_
_entity.id
_entity.type
_entity.pdbx_description
1 polymer ?
#
loop_
_entity_poly.entity_id
_entity_poly.type
_entity_poly.pdbx_seq_one_letter_code
_entity_poly.pdbx_strand_id
1 'polypeptide(L)'
;MYEWLQPVILFITTRIINFLLSIDKEIMKYKSIQISPSKIEIFLQSHTDVPEVAVVGIPYILEDEHPIAFVTKVPRSKICKRKFKKLVSKNSDFNHL
;
A
#
# COMPACT_ATOMS: atom_id res chain seq x y z
N MET A 1 -43.11 12.58 -1.94
CA MET A 1 -42.72 11.25 -1.39
C MET A 1 -41.26 10.86 -1.72
N TYR A 2 -40.60 11.49 -2.70
CA TYR A 2 -39.21 11.19 -3.14
C TYR A 2 -38.15 12.16 -2.59
N GLU A 3 -38.56 13.27 -1.98
CA GLU A 3 -37.67 14.30 -1.44
C GLU A 3 -36.86 13.82 -0.22
N TRP A 4 -37.36 12.81 0.50
CA TRP A 4 -36.66 12.19 1.63
C TRP A 4 -35.68 11.09 1.20
N LEU A 5 -35.82 10.54 -0.01
CA LEU A 5 -34.91 9.54 -0.57
C LEU A 5 -33.63 10.18 -1.10
N GLN A 6 -33.73 11.36 -1.71
CA GLN A 6 -32.57 12.10 -2.25
C GLN A 6 -31.46 12.40 -1.22
N PRO A 7 -31.74 12.94 -0.02
CA PRO A 7 -30.69 13.24 0.96
C PRO A 7 -30.06 11.98 1.56
N VAL A 8 -30.84 10.90 1.75
CA VAL A 8 -30.31 9.63 2.28
C VAL A 8 -29.43 8.92 1.26
N ILE A 9 -29.86 8.87 0.00
CA ILE A 9 -29.06 8.32 -1.11
C ILE A 9 -27.77 9.13 -1.28
N LEU A 10 -27.86 10.46 -1.29
CA LEU A 10 -26.69 11.34 -1.39
C LEU A 10 -25.73 11.12 -0.20
N PHE A 11 -26.24 11.05 1.03
CA PHE A 11 -25.42 10.82 2.23
C PHE A 11 -24.69 9.47 2.20
N ILE A 12 -25.38 8.39 1.79
CA ILE A 12 -24.79 7.07 1.61
C ILE A 12 -23.71 7.11 0.52
N THR A 13 -24.01 7.73 -0.62
CA THR A 13 -23.07 7.79 -1.75
C THR A 13 -21.84 8.61 -1.39
N THR A 14 -22.00 9.77 -0.73
CA THR A 14 -20.89 10.59 -0.26
C THR A 14 -20.06 9.89 0.81
N ARG A 15 -20.67 9.17 1.77
CA ARG A 15 -19.91 8.42 2.78
C ARG A 15 -19.13 7.25 2.18
N ILE A 16 -19.72 6.52 1.24
CA ILE A 16 -19.04 5.42 0.53
C ILE A 16 -17.92 5.97 -0.36
N ILE A 17 -18.16 7.06 -1.11
CA ILE A 17 -17.13 7.74 -1.89
C ILE A 17 -16.00 8.25 -1.00
N ASN A 18 -16.31 8.82 0.18
CA ASN A 18 -15.28 9.31 1.11
C ASN A 18 -14.48 8.17 1.76
N PHE A 19 -15.08 6.98 1.91
CA PHE A 19 -14.38 5.78 2.35
C PHE A 19 -13.48 5.19 1.24
N LEU A 20 -13.95 5.21 0.00
CA LEU A 20 -13.14 4.84 -1.17
C LEU A 20 -12.00 5.85 -1.42
N LEU A 21 -12.23 7.14 -1.21
CA LEU A 21 -11.21 8.20 -1.27
C LEU A 21 -10.24 8.17 -0.08
N SER A 22 -10.57 7.47 1.00
CA SER A 22 -9.65 7.32 2.15
C SER A 22 -8.55 6.29 1.92
N ILE A 23 -8.55 5.59 0.77
CA ILE A 23 -7.45 4.75 0.30
C ILE A 23 -6.25 5.59 -0.22
N ASP A 24 -6.44 6.90 -0.44
CA ASP A 24 -5.43 7.79 -1.06
C ASP A 24 -4.51 8.53 -0.08
N LYS A 25 -4.57 8.28 1.24
CA LYS A 25 -3.74 9.05 2.22
C LYS A 25 -3.01 8.24 3.28
N GLU A 26 -2.70 6.97 3.02
CA GLU A 26 -1.78 6.24 3.91
C GLU A 26 -0.32 6.64 3.60
N ILE A 27 0.04 7.92 3.76
CA ILE A 27 1.43 8.36 3.56
C ILE A 27 2.24 7.92 4.78
N MET A 28 3.19 7.02 4.56
CA MET A 28 4.12 6.58 5.59
C MET A 28 5.36 7.48 5.64
N LYS A 29 5.84 7.80 6.84
CA LYS A 29 7.07 8.57 7.02
C LYS A 29 8.22 7.65 7.37
N TYR A 30 9.12 7.44 6.42
CA TYR A 30 10.35 6.69 6.65
C TYR A 30 11.56 7.58 6.40
N LYS A 31 12.42 7.76 7.42
CA LYS A 31 13.65 8.56 7.35
C LYS A 31 13.44 9.97 6.78
N SER A 32 12.43 10.70 7.28
CA SER A 32 12.04 12.03 6.78
C SER A 32 11.55 12.10 5.33
N ILE A 33 11.31 10.95 4.68
CA ILE A 33 10.72 10.85 3.34
C ILE A 33 9.27 10.39 3.47
N GLN A 34 8.39 11.01 2.69
CA GLN A 34 7.01 10.56 2.55
C GLN A 34 6.92 9.50 1.45
N ILE A 35 6.46 8.31 1.80
CA ILE A 35 6.33 7.19 0.89
C ILE A 35 4.88 6.73 0.90
N SER A 36 4.32 6.54 -0.30
CA SER A 36 3.02 5.89 -0.45
C SER A 36 3.23 4.36 -0.47
N PRO A 37 2.59 3.60 0.44
CA PRO A 37 2.65 2.15 0.49
C PRO A 37 2.10 1.55 -0.81
N SER A 38 1.06 2.13 -1.38
CA SER A 38 0.48 1.73 -2.68
C SER A 38 1.53 1.73 -3.80
N LYS A 39 2.49 2.66 -3.77
CA LYS A 39 3.57 2.68 -4.77
C LYS A 39 4.48 1.44 -4.66
N ILE A 40 4.77 1.01 -3.43
CA ILE A 40 5.56 -0.20 -3.15
C ILE A 40 4.75 -1.45 -3.52
N GLU A 41 3.46 -1.47 -3.20
CA GLU A 41 2.54 -2.57 -3.54
C GLU A 41 2.46 -2.78 -5.05
N ILE A 42 2.17 -1.72 -5.82
CA ILE A 42 2.11 -1.78 -7.28
C ILE A 42 3.44 -2.26 -7.86
N PHE A 43 4.57 -1.76 -7.33
CA PHE A 43 5.89 -2.20 -7.78
C PHE A 43 6.12 -3.69 -7.52
N LEU A 44 5.76 -4.20 -6.34
CA LEU A 44 5.93 -5.61 -5.99
C LEU A 44 4.93 -6.52 -6.71
N GLN A 45 3.69 -6.06 -6.91
CA GLN A 45 2.62 -6.76 -7.62
C GLN A 45 2.87 -6.81 -9.14
N SER A 46 3.68 -5.91 -9.69
CA SER A 46 4.13 -6.00 -11.09
C SER A 46 4.90 -7.30 -11.40
N HIS A 47 5.39 -8.00 -10.37
CA HIS A 47 6.06 -9.28 -10.55
C HIS A 47 5.05 -10.42 -10.66
N THR A 48 5.13 -11.21 -11.73
CA THR A 48 4.20 -12.32 -12.08
C THR A 48 4.04 -13.42 -11.02
N ASP A 49 4.94 -13.47 -10.05
CA ASP A 49 5.00 -14.49 -9.00
C ASP A 49 4.36 -13.99 -7.68
N VAL A 50 3.80 -12.77 -7.71
CA VAL A 50 3.22 -12.07 -6.58
C VAL A 50 1.78 -11.69 -6.90
N PRO A 51 0.80 -12.53 -6.50
CA PRO A 51 -0.61 -12.19 -6.71
C PRO A 51 -1.05 -10.98 -5.87
N GLU A 52 -0.51 -10.84 -4.65
CA GLU A 52 -1.03 -9.90 -3.66
C GLU A 52 0.10 -9.40 -2.74
N VAL A 53 0.05 -8.10 -2.42
CA VAL A 53 1.01 -7.40 -1.57
C VAL A 53 0.24 -6.44 -0.69
N ALA A 54 0.62 -6.36 0.58
CA ALA A 54 0.19 -5.33 1.50
C ALA A 54 1.40 -4.70 2.18
N VAL A 55 1.48 -3.38 2.24
CA VAL A 55 2.59 -2.66 2.87
C VAL A 55 2.08 -1.88 4.07
N VAL A 56 2.63 -2.16 5.25
CA VAL A 56 2.21 -1.54 6.51
C VAL A 56 3.41 -0.87 7.18
N GLY A 57 3.19 0.32 7.74
CA GLY A 57 4.21 1.04 8.51
C GLY A 57 4.20 0.56 9.95
N ILE A 58 5.34 0.07 10.44
CA ILE A 58 5.49 -0.27 11.85
C ILE A 58 6.28 0.85 12.54
N PRO A 59 5.72 1.50 13.57
CA PRO A 59 6.46 2.50 14.33
C PRO A 59 7.64 1.84 15.04
N TYR A 60 8.84 2.43 14.92
CA TYR A 60 10.04 1.95 15.60
C TYR A 60 10.48 2.94 16.68
N ILE A 61 11.09 2.45 17.76
CA ILE A 61 11.40 3.27 18.95
C ILE A 61 12.47 4.35 18.65
N LEU A 62 13.32 4.11 17.65
CA LEU A 62 14.49 4.95 17.32
C LEU A 62 14.41 5.61 15.93
N GLU A 63 13.52 5.16 15.07
CA GLU A 63 13.29 5.70 13.72
C GLU A 63 11.78 5.75 13.49
N ASP A 64 11.28 6.74 12.74
CA ASP A 64 9.84 7.00 12.51
C ASP A 64 8.99 5.72 12.23
N GLU A 65 8.65 5.46 10.97
CA GLU A 65 7.88 4.29 10.55
C GLU A 65 8.73 3.45 9.60
N HIS A 66 8.88 2.16 9.90
CA HIS A 66 9.52 1.21 8.99
C HIS A 66 8.47 0.52 8.11
N PRO A 67 8.55 0.64 6.77
CA PRO A 67 7.65 -0.06 5.87
C PRO A 67 7.95 -1.55 5.89
N ILE A 68 6.93 -2.35 6.13
CA ILE A 68 6.97 -3.80 6.04
C ILE A 68 6.00 -4.26 4.96
N ALA A 69 6.54 -4.93 3.94
CA ALA A 69 5.76 -5.53 2.88
C ALA A 69 5.44 -7.00 3.19
N PHE A 70 4.16 -7.31 3.29
CA PHE A 70 3.61 -8.66 3.29
C PHE A 70 3.32 -9.08 1.85
N VAL A 71 3.96 -10.16 1.41
CA VAL A 71 3.90 -10.61 0.01
C VAL A 71 3.38 -12.03 -0.02
N THR A 72 2.24 -12.23 -0.70
CA THR A 72 1.72 -13.55 -1.03
C THR A 72 2.47 -14.06 -2.27
N LYS A 73 2.84 -15.35 -2.28
CA LYS A 73 3.55 -15.97 -3.42
C LYS A 73 2.65 -16.96 -4.14
N VAL A 74 2.81 -17.08 -5.46
CA VAL A 74 2.18 -18.15 -6.23
C VAL A 74 2.65 -19.52 -5.72
N PRO A 75 1.76 -20.51 -5.57
CA PRO A 75 2.15 -21.88 -5.23
C PRO A 75 3.19 -22.40 -6.23
N ARG A 76 4.30 -22.98 -5.74
CA ARG A 76 5.47 -23.45 -6.53
C ARG A 76 6.41 -22.36 -7.06
N SER A 77 6.19 -21.10 -6.71
CA SER A 77 7.14 -20.02 -6.98
C SER A 77 8.48 -20.26 -6.26
N LYS A 78 9.60 -20.11 -6.99
CA LYS A 78 10.97 -20.15 -6.43
C LYS A 78 11.43 -18.80 -5.88
N ILE A 79 10.52 -17.83 -5.72
CA ILE A 79 10.92 -16.52 -5.25
C ILE A 79 11.33 -16.56 -3.77
N CYS A 80 12.52 -16.02 -3.51
CA CYS A 80 13.10 -15.88 -2.18
C CYS A 80 13.18 -14.41 -1.75
N LYS A 81 13.19 -14.17 -0.43
CA LYS A 81 13.35 -12.82 0.18
C LYS A 81 14.54 -12.04 -0.39
N ARG A 82 15.66 -12.71 -0.67
CA ARG A 82 16.86 -12.10 -1.27
C ARG A 82 16.59 -11.51 -2.66
N LYS A 83 15.73 -12.14 -3.46
CA LYS A 83 15.40 -11.66 -4.82
C LYS A 83 14.61 -10.36 -4.74
N PHE A 84 13.61 -10.27 -3.85
CA PHE A 84 12.88 -9.02 -3.61
C PHE A 84 13.78 -7.91 -3.06
N LYS A 85 14.62 -8.21 -2.06
CA LYS A 85 15.51 -7.18 -1.52
C LYS A 85 16.43 -6.60 -2.60
N LYS A 86 16.98 -7.45 -3.48
CA LYS A 86 17.76 -6.99 -4.64
C LYS A 86 16.94 -6.18 -5.65
N LEU A 87 15.66 -6.49 -5.85
CA LEU A 87 14.79 -5.74 -6.75
C LEU A 87 14.46 -4.35 -6.20
N VAL A 88 14.15 -4.25 -4.91
CA VAL A 88 13.88 -2.99 -4.22
C VAL A 88 15.12 -2.10 -4.20
N SER A 89 16.29 -2.65 -3.82
CA SER A 89 17.57 -1.91 -3.81
C SER A 89 18.15 -1.60 -5.20
N LYS A 90 17.51 -2.06 -6.28
CA LYS A 90 17.88 -1.67 -7.66
C LYS A 90 17.02 -0.52 -8.15
N ASN A 91 15.86 -0.29 -7.53
CA ASN A 91 14.94 0.75 -7.94
C ASN A 91 15.35 2.09 -7.30
N SER A 92 15.70 3.07 -8.14
CA SER A 92 16.08 4.42 -7.73
C SER A 92 15.11 5.06 -6.74
N ASP A 93 13.82 4.75 -6.86
CA ASP A 93 12.75 5.31 -6.03
C ASP A 93 12.71 4.70 -4.63
N PHE A 94 13.32 3.54 -4.42
CA PHE A 94 13.24 2.75 -3.20
C PHE A 94 14.61 2.36 -2.64
N ASN A 95 15.70 2.88 -3.19
CA ASN A 95 17.06 2.55 -2.75
C ASN A 95 17.36 2.90 -1.28
N HIS A 96 16.52 3.74 -0.66
CA HIS A 96 16.62 4.10 0.76
C HIS A 96 15.98 3.07 1.70
N LEU A 97 15.18 2.13 1.18
CA LEU A 97 14.49 1.06 1.91
C LEU A 97 15.37 -0.17 2.17
#